data_AF-A0AAV2C7Q5-F1
#
_entry.id   AF-A0AAV2C7Q5-F1
#
_cell.length_a   1.000
_cell.length_b   1.000
_cell.length_c   1.000
_cell.angle_alpha   90.00
_cell.angle_beta   90.00
_cell.angle_gamma   90.00
#
_symmetry.space_group_name_H-M   'P 1'
#
loop_
_entity.id
_entity.type
_entity.pdbx_description
1 polymer ?
#
loop_
_entity_poly.entity_id
_entity_poly.type
_entity_poly.pdbx_seq_one_letter_code
_entity_poly.pdbx_strand_id
1 'polypeptide(L)'
;MATPKPKIPLFFIFLLTQATSPVFCSSSSPASSKCSTHTFPQNRAFPSCVDLPYLDSYLHWDYEPSTGILRIAYRHAAITSPASTWVAWAINPSAPAMIGSQALVAYHRDGQLTAYTSPVYDYSTSLIEAKLSVDVRDVTAEYSTDDREIAIFAYIRLKENTTTLNHVWQDGPMDGGKPIQHSTSGGNLKSAGTLNLLSGQSAGGGGGGGGDDRIKKRNVGTRNAAGLCFFGYGFLLVFSFLVGTS
;
A
#
# COMPACT_ATOMS: atom_id res chain seq x y z
N MET A 1 2.39 45.51 76.93
CA MET A 1 3.27 44.89 75.93
C MET A 1 2.80 43.46 75.74
N ALA A 2 1.95 43.22 74.74
CA ALA A 2 1.46 41.90 74.37
C ALA A 2 1.42 41.87 72.84
N THR A 3 2.22 41.00 72.25
CA THR A 3 2.34 40.85 70.80
C THR A 3 1.11 40.15 70.23
N PRO A 4 0.54 40.59 69.10
CA PRO A 4 -0.50 39.82 68.43
C PRO A 4 0.13 38.66 67.66
N LYS A 5 -0.37 37.44 67.88
CA LYS A 5 -0.02 36.25 67.08
C LYS A 5 -0.52 36.43 65.63
N PRO A 6 0.26 36.02 64.62
CA PRO A 6 -0.20 36.08 63.24
C PRO A 6 -1.27 35.01 62.99
N LYS A 7 -2.33 35.39 62.27
CA LYS A 7 -3.32 34.44 61.73
C LYS A 7 -2.72 33.79 60.50
N ILE A 8 -2.44 32.49 60.57
CA ILE A 8 -2.05 31.67 59.43
C ILE A 8 -3.30 31.48 58.55
N PRO A 9 -3.29 31.83 57.26
CA PRO A 9 -4.41 31.51 56.39
C PRO A 9 -4.40 30.01 56.13
N LEU A 10 -5.53 29.35 56.38
CA LEU A 10 -5.77 27.96 56.02
C LEU A 10 -5.87 27.88 54.49
N PHE A 11 -4.73 27.71 53.81
CA PHE A 11 -4.69 27.44 52.38
C PHE A 11 -5.22 26.02 52.18
N PHE A 12 -6.44 25.89 51.67
CA PHE A 12 -6.95 24.62 51.15
C PHE A 12 -6.11 24.24 49.92
N ILE A 13 -5.13 23.37 50.12
CA ILE A 13 -4.41 22.72 49.03
C ILE A 13 -5.36 21.65 48.47
N PHE A 14 -6.10 21.98 47.42
CA PHE A 14 -6.76 20.98 46.59
C PHE A 14 -5.68 20.30 45.76
N LEU A 15 -5.20 19.14 46.22
CA LEU A 15 -4.36 18.26 45.40
C LEU A 15 -5.26 17.68 44.30
N LEU A 16 -5.25 18.27 43.10
CA LEU A 16 -5.79 17.62 41.91
C LEU A 16 -4.86 16.46 41.56
N THR A 17 -5.21 15.25 41.99
CA THR A 17 -4.65 14.02 41.44
C THR A 17 -5.18 13.87 40.01
N GLN A 18 -4.46 14.41 39.03
CA GLN A 18 -4.70 14.07 37.63
C GLN A 18 -4.31 12.60 37.44
N ALA A 19 -5.32 11.73 37.43
CA ALA A 19 -5.17 10.37 36.96
C ALA A 19 -4.82 10.44 35.46
N THR A 20 -3.53 10.37 35.13
CA THR A 20 -3.08 10.15 33.77
C THR A 20 -3.38 8.71 33.42
N SER A 21 -4.61 8.43 33.00
CA SER A 21 -4.93 7.16 32.38
C SER A 21 -4.08 7.04 31.11
N PRO A 22 -3.24 6.01 30.96
CA PRO A 22 -2.54 5.79 29.71
C PRO A 22 -3.58 5.58 28.61
N VAL A 23 -3.70 6.55 27.71
CA VAL A 23 -4.48 6.39 26.49
C VAL A 23 -3.72 5.39 25.64
N PHE A 24 -4.18 4.13 25.66
CA PHE A 24 -3.72 3.13 24.72
C PHE A 24 -4.25 3.49 23.33
N CYS A 25 -3.46 4.23 22.55
CA CYS A 25 -3.65 4.28 21.11
C CYS A 25 -3.35 2.88 20.56
N SER A 26 -4.41 2.11 20.32
CA SER A 26 -4.31 0.93 19.48
C SER A 26 -4.07 1.42 18.06
N SER A 27 -2.80 1.47 17.64
CA SER A 27 -2.44 1.58 16.24
C SER A 27 -2.78 0.25 15.57
N SER A 28 -4.08 -0.02 15.37
CA SER A 28 -4.51 -1.07 14.46
C SER A 28 -4.14 -0.60 13.06
N SER A 29 -2.92 -0.91 12.62
CA SER A 29 -2.68 -0.98 11.18
C SER A 29 -3.68 -2.00 10.66
N PRO A 30 -4.60 -1.67 9.74
CA PRO A 30 -5.44 -2.68 9.12
C PRO A 30 -4.47 -3.70 8.52
N ALA A 31 -4.54 -4.93 9.04
CA ALA A 31 -3.76 -6.02 8.48
C ALA A 31 -4.33 -6.25 7.08
N SER A 32 -3.53 -5.92 6.06
CA SER A 32 -3.92 -6.18 4.68
C SER A 32 -4.31 -7.65 4.55
N SER A 33 -5.57 -7.90 4.20
CA SER A 33 -6.09 -9.27 4.13
C SER A 33 -5.37 -10.01 3.02
N LYS A 34 -4.77 -11.17 3.34
CA LYS A 34 -4.19 -12.07 2.35
C LYS A 34 -5.16 -12.30 1.20
N CYS A 35 -4.61 -12.54 0.02
CA CYS A 35 -5.40 -12.75 -1.17
C CYS A 35 -6.51 -13.80 -0.97
N SER A 36 -6.22 -14.93 -0.29
CA SER A 36 -7.19 -16.01 -0.06
C SER A 36 -8.38 -15.66 0.83
N THR A 37 -8.34 -14.54 1.56
CA THR A 37 -9.40 -14.13 2.50
C THR A 37 -10.19 -12.92 2.02
N HIS A 38 -9.81 -12.34 0.89
CA HIS A 38 -10.46 -11.14 0.38
C HIS A 38 -11.74 -11.48 -0.38
N THR A 39 -12.78 -10.70 -0.12
CA THR A 39 -14.07 -10.81 -0.81
C THR A 39 -14.34 -9.48 -1.50
N PHE A 40 -14.52 -9.52 -2.82
CA PHE A 40 -14.86 -8.30 -3.54
C PHE A 40 -16.34 -7.95 -3.35
N PRO A 41 -16.68 -6.65 -3.35
CA PRO A 41 -18.06 -6.19 -3.42
C PRO A 41 -18.78 -6.72 -4.68
N GLN A 42 -20.11 -6.64 -4.66
CA GLN A 42 -20.97 -6.95 -5.81
C GLN A 42 -20.87 -8.40 -6.31
N ASN A 43 -20.50 -9.35 -5.43
CA ASN A 43 -20.33 -10.77 -5.76
C ASN A 43 -19.32 -11.03 -6.90
N ARG A 44 -18.34 -10.14 -7.10
CA ARG A 44 -17.20 -10.46 -7.98
C ARG A 44 -16.36 -11.55 -7.31
N ALA A 45 -16.22 -12.68 -8.00
CA ALA A 45 -15.40 -13.79 -7.54
C ALA A 45 -14.26 -14.04 -8.52
N PHE A 46 -13.07 -14.28 -7.98
CA PHE A 46 -11.89 -14.70 -8.72
C PHE A 46 -11.41 -16.02 -8.13
N PRO A 47 -11.35 -17.11 -8.91
CA PRO A 47 -10.95 -18.42 -8.41
C PRO A 47 -9.45 -18.52 -8.13
N SER A 48 -8.64 -17.67 -8.76
CA SER A 48 -7.18 -17.67 -8.65
C SER A 48 -6.65 -16.36 -8.11
N CYS A 49 -5.53 -16.44 -7.40
CA CYS A 49 -5.13 -15.42 -6.46
C CYS A 49 -3.67 -15.63 -6.02
N VAL A 50 -2.89 -14.54 -5.92
CA VAL A 50 -1.50 -14.55 -5.43
C VAL A 50 -1.15 -13.29 -4.63
N ASP A 51 -0.42 -13.48 -3.53
CA ASP A 51 0.23 -12.40 -2.79
C ASP A 51 1.54 -12.03 -3.51
N LEU A 52 1.73 -10.77 -3.90
CA LEU A 52 2.95 -10.32 -4.56
C LEU A 52 4.02 -9.96 -3.51
N PRO A 53 5.31 -10.23 -3.76
CA PRO A 53 6.36 -10.12 -2.75
C PRO A 53 6.71 -8.69 -2.32
N TYR A 54 6.21 -7.65 -3.01
CA TYR A 54 6.53 -6.24 -2.76
C TYR A 54 5.31 -5.34 -2.91
N LEU A 55 5.37 -4.17 -2.27
CA LEU A 55 4.39 -3.07 -2.39
C LEU A 55 2.98 -3.43 -1.91
N ASP A 56 2.82 -4.26 -0.88
CA ASP A 56 1.50 -4.63 -0.30
C ASP A 56 0.45 -4.93 -1.38
N SER A 57 0.88 -5.72 -2.38
CA SER A 57 0.15 -5.90 -3.63
C SER A 57 -0.35 -7.33 -3.79
N TYR A 58 -1.50 -7.47 -4.43
CA TYR A 58 -2.19 -8.74 -4.60
C TYR A 58 -2.79 -8.79 -6.00
N LEU A 59 -2.79 -9.97 -6.61
CA LEU A 59 -3.44 -10.17 -7.90
C LEU A 59 -4.44 -11.31 -7.79
N HIS A 60 -5.66 -11.02 -8.22
CA HIS A 60 -6.75 -11.96 -8.33
C HIS A 60 -7.11 -12.09 -9.81
N TRP A 61 -7.42 -13.30 -10.26
CA TRP A 61 -7.82 -13.49 -11.63
C TRP A 61 -8.74 -14.69 -11.84
N ASP A 62 -9.45 -14.62 -12.95
CA ASP A 62 -10.28 -15.66 -13.55
C ASP A 62 -9.86 -15.75 -15.02
N TYR A 63 -9.49 -16.94 -15.49
CA TYR A 63 -8.88 -17.11 -16.79
C TYR A 63 -9.48 -18.30 -17.53
N GLU A 64 -9.93 -18.05 -18.76
CA GLU A 64 -10.46 -19.07 -19.66
C GLU A 64 -9.47 -19.30 -20.82
N PRO A 65 -8.65 -20.37 -20.77
CA PRO A 65 -7.58 -20.60 -21.74
C PRO A 65 -8.08 -20.74 -23.17
N SER A 66 -9.27 -21.34 -23.36
CA SER A 66 -9.84 -21.59 -24.68
C SER A 66 -10.20 -20.30 -25.43
N THR A 67 -10.54 -19.24 -24.70
CA THR A 67 -10.91 -17.93 -25.28
C THR A 67 -9.82 -16.87 -25.12
N GLY A 68 -8.83 -17.13 -24.26
CA GLY A 68 -7.79 -16.18 -23.87
C GLY A 68 -8.31 -15.02 -23.02
N ILE A 69 -9.55 -15.08 -22.51
CA ILE A 69 -10.12 -14.01 -21.69
C ILE A 69 -9.59 -14.14 -20.26
N LEU A 70 -8.90 -13.11 -19.82
CA LEU A 70 -8.38 -12.93 -18.47
C LEU A 70 -9.13 -11.78 -17.79
N ARG A 71 -9.81 -12.07 -16.69
CA ARG A 71 -10.39 -11.06 -15.80
C ARG A 71 -9.45 -10.90 -14.63
N ILE A 72 -9.09 -9.66 -14.29
CA ILE A 72 -8.17 -9.37 -13.18
C ILE A 72 -8.80 -8.45 -12.16
N ALA A 73 -8.34 -8.58 -10.93
CA ALA A 73 -8.37 -7.54 -9.92
C ALA A 73 -7.00 -7.41 -9.27
N TYR A 74 -6.29 -6.33 -9.58
CA TYR A 74 -5.05 -5.96 -8.91
C TYR A 74 -5.36 -5.08 -7.72
N ARG A 75 -4.93 -5.47 -6.53
CA ARG A 75 -5.10 -4.70 -5.29
C ARG A 75 -3.75 -4.18 -4.83
N HIS A 76 -3.70 -2.92 -4.46
CA HIS A 76 -2.57 -2.29 -3.81
C HIS A 76 -3.05 -1.67 -2.50
N ALA A 77 -2.56 -2.20 -1.38
CA ALA A 77 -3.00 -1.86 -0.03
C ALA A 77 -2.00 -0.93 0.67
N ALA A 78 -2.25 -0.67 1.96
CA ALA A 78 -1.41 0.14 2.83
C ALA A 78 -1.20 1.59 2.35
N ILE A 79 -2.09 2.11 1.52
CA ILE A 79 -2.02 3.48 1.00
C ILE A 79 -2.19 4.46 2.16
N THR A 80 -1.21 5.33 2.38
CA THR A 80 -1.27 6.35 3.43
C THR A 80 -1.84 7.67 2.93
N SER A 81 -1.63 7.97 1.64
CA SER A 81 -1.98 9.25 1.03
C SER A 81 -2.68 9.04 -0.31
N PRO A 82 -3.96 8.59 -0.32
CA PRO A 82 -4.66 8.15 -1.53
C PRO A 82 -4.82 9.24 -2.60
N ALA A 83 -4.84 10.51 -2.19
CA ALA A 83 -4.92 11.65 -3.11
C ALA A 83 -3.58 11.95 -3.81
N SER A 84 -2.46 11.45 -3.29
CA SER A 84 -1.10 11.72 -3.80
C SER A 84 -0.34 10.46 -4.22
N THR A 85 -1.06 9.34 -4.40
CA THR A 85 -0.49 8.06 -4.82
C THR A 85 -1.20 7.59 -6.08
N TRP A 86 -0.42 7.25 -7.11
CA TRP A 86 -0.89 6.43 -8.21
C TRP A 86 -0.45 4.99 -8.01
N VAL A 87 -1.23 4.07 -8.55
CA VAL A 87 -0.92 2.64 -8.56
C VAL A 87 -1.09 2.10 -9.98
N ALA A 88 -0.28 1.12 -10.34
CA ALA A 88 -0.33 0.51 -11.64
C ALA A 88 0.00 -0.98 -11.59
N TRP A 89 -0.65 -1.75 -12.45
CA TRP A 89 -0.29 -3.11 -12.79
C TRP A 89 -0.25 -3.25 -14.29
N ALA A 90 0.73 -3.97 -14.81
CA ALA A 90 0.95 -4.06 -16.25
C ALA A 90 1.31 -5.47 -16.69
N ILE A 91 0.92 -5.81 -17.92
CA ILE A 91 1.47 -6.94 -18.66
C ILE A 91 2.57 -6.44 -19.57
N ASN A 92 3.67 -7.18 -19.66
CA ASN A 92 4.70 -6.90 -20.65
C ASN A 92 4.87 -8.11 -21.58
N PRO A 93 4.49 -7.98 -22.88
CA PRO A 93 4.60 -9.07 -23.84
C PRO A 93 6.03 -9.60 -24.07
N SER A 94 7.05 -8.80 -23.75
CA SER A 94 8.45 -9.11 -24.08
C SER A 94 9.24 -9.63 -22.89
N ALA A 95 9.14 -9.00 -21.71
CA ALA A 95 9.95 -9.33 -20.53
C ALA A 95 9.33 -8.80 -19.23
N PRO A 96 9.64 -9.35 -18.04
CA PRO A 96 9.23 -8.78 -16.75
C PRO A 96 10.04 -7.53 -16.42
N ALA A 97 9.80 -6.44 -17.16
CA ALA A 97 10.53 -5.19 -17.05
C ALA A 97 9.61 -4.00 -17.38
N MET A 98 10.00 -2.79 -16.94
CA MET A 98 9.20 -1.58 -17.12
C MET A 98 8.96 -1.24 -18.60
N ILE A 99 10.01 -1.17 -19.42
CA ILE A 99 9.90 -0.80 -20.84
C ILE A 99 9.16 -1.90 -21.61
N GLY A 100 8.14 -1.51 -22.38
CA GLY A 100 7.25 -2.39 -23.13
C GLY A 100 5.99 -2.79 -22.36
N SER A 101 5.83 -2.30 -21.13
CA SER A 101 4.66 -2.60 -20.31
C SER A 101 3.38 -1.96 -20.87
N GLN A 102 2.30 -2.71 -20.82
CA GLN A 102 0.94 -2.31 -21.15
C GLN A 102 0.18 -2.16 -19.84
N ALA A 103 0.14 -0.94 -19.29
CA ALA A 103 -0.26 -0.70 -17.91
C ALA A 103 -1.74 -0.36 -17.76
N LEU A 104 -2.33 -0.86 -16.67
CA LEU A 104 -3.55 -0.37 -16.06
C LEU A 104 -3.13 0.56 -14.92
N VAL A 105 -3.64 1.78 -14.91
CA VAL A 105 -3.24 2.82 -13.96
C VAL A 105 -4.48 3.32 -13.23
N ALA A 106 -4.39 3.53 -11.92
CA ALA A 106 -5.42 4.19 -11.15
C ALA A 106 -4.87 5.19 -10.13
N TYR A 107 -5.58 6.30 -9.97
CA TYR A 107 -5.30 7.33 -8.97
C TYR A 107 -6.51 8.26 -8.79
N HIS A 108 -6.52 9.08 -7.75
CA HIS A 108 -7.53 10.13 -7.58
C HIS A 108 -7.20 11.35 -8.45
N ARG A 109 -7.97 11.55 -9.52
CA ARG A 109 -7.91 12.73 -10.40
C ARG A 109 -9.00 13.69 -9.95
N ASP A 110 -8.61 14.87 -9.47
CA ASP A 110 -9.53 15.92 -9.01
C ASP A 110 -10.56 15.42 -7.97
N GLY A 111 -10.11 14.56 -7.06
CA GLY A 111 -10.94 13.94 -6.02
C GLY A 111 -11.74 12.72 -6.47
N GLN A 112 -11.77 12.40 -7.77
CA GLN A 112 -12.44 11.21 -8.30
C GLN A 112 -11.43 10.11 -8.64
N LEU A 113 -11.68 8.90 -8.14
CA LEU A 113 -10.90 7.74 -8.52
C LEU A 113 -11.11 7.44 -10.01
N THR A 114 -10.01 7.43 -10.77
CA THR A 114 -10.00 7.16 -12.21
C THR A 114 -9.11 5.97 -12.49
N ALA A 115 -9.52 5.12 -13.45
CA ALA A 115 -8.71 4.02 -13.96
C ALA A 115 -8.68 4.06 -15.49
N TYR A 116 -7.51 3.79 -16.06
CA TYR A 116 -7.31 3.87 -17.51
C TYR A 116 -6.08 3.05 -17.92
N THR A 117 -5.83 2.98 -19.22
CA THR A 117 -4.68 2.27 -19.78
C THR A 117 -3.56 3.22 -20.21
N SER A 118 -2.31 2.82 -20.04
CA SER A 118 -1.13 3.57 -20.49
C SER A 118 -0.05 2.62 -21.01
N PRO A 119 0.41 2.75 -22.27
CA PRO A 119 1.63 2.07 -22.70
C PRO A 119 2.87 2.74 -22.10
N VAL A 120 3.91 1.96 -21.81
CA VAL A 120 5.17 2.43 -21.25
C VAL A 120 6.32 2.07 -22.19
N TYR A 121 6.84 3.06 -22.90
CA TYR A 121 7.91 2.87 -23.89
C TYR A 121 9.29 3.31 -23.39
N ASP A 122 9.34 4.12 -22.32
CA ASP A 122 10.57 4.65 -21.76
C ASP A 122 10.43 4.94 -20.25
N TYR A 123 11.55 5.26 -19.61
CA TYR A 123 11.62 5.54 -18.17
C TYR A 123 11.08 6.92 -17.77
N SER A 124 10.87 7.83 -18.74
CA SER A 124 10.35 9.18 -18.54
C SER A 124 8.84 9.29 -18.72
N THR A 125 8.14 8.15 -18.82
CA THR A 125 6.68 8.11 -18.95
C THR A 125 5.99 8.91 -17.85
N SER A 126 4.98 9.69 -18.22
CA SER A 126 4.04 10.34 -17.29
C SER A 126 2.72 9.56 -17.19
N LEU A 127 2.74 8.27 -17.54
CA LEU A 127 1.58 7.38 -17.59
C LEU A 127 0.41 7.99 -18.39
N ILE A 128 0.69 8.42 -19.62
CA ILE A 128 -0.32 9.09 -20.46
C ILE A 128 -1.38 8.08 -20.90
N GLU A 129 -2.64 8.44 -20.71
CA GLU A 129 -3.78 7.65 -21.15
C GLU A 129 -3.75 7.41 -22.66
N ALA A 130 -3.67 6.13 -23.04
CA ALA A 130 -3.66 5.68 -24.43
C ALA A 130 -4.03 4.20 -24.55
N LYS A 131 -4.41 3.79 -25.76
CA LYS A 131 -4.74 2.40 -26.07
C LYS A 131 -3.50 1.51 -26.00
N LEU A 132 -3.71 0.28 -25.55
CA LEU A 132 -2.69 -0.76 -25.45
C LEU A 132 -2.65 -1.60 -26.73
N SER A 133 -1.53 -2.29 -26.95
CA SER A 133 -1.43 -3.30 -28.02
C SER A 133 -2.15 -4.60 -27.67
N VAL A 134 -2.37 -4.84 -26.38
CA VAL A 134 -3.23 -5.93 -25.87
C VAL A 134 -4.65 -5.39 -25.76
N ASP A 135 -5.65 -6.17 -26.16
CA ASP A 135 -7.06 -5.76 -26.05
C ASP A 135 -7.47 -5.80 -24.58
N VAL A 136 -7.73 -4.61 -24.03
CA VAL A 136 -8.12 -4.37 -22.63
C VAL A 136 -9.42 -3.58 -22.61
N ARG A 137 -10.37 -4.02 -21.79
CA ARG A 137 -11.71 -3.43 -21.68
C ARG A 137 -12.16 -3.37 -20.22
N ASP A 138 -13.20 -2.55 -20.01
CA ASP A 138 -13.89 -2.38 -18.72
C ASP A 138 -12.92 -2.08 -17.57
N VAL A 139 -11.93 -1.22 -17.84
CA VAL A 139 -10.97 -0.77 -16.84
C VAL A 139 -11.69 0.12 -15.85
N THR A 140 -11.75 -0.34 -14.60
CA THR A 140 -12.40 0.37 -13.50
C THR A 140 -11.53 0.26 -12.26
N ALA A 141 -11.72 1.15 -11.29
CA ALA A 141 -11.09 1.02 -10.00
C ALA A 141 -12.04 1.36 -8.87
N GLU A 142 -11.75 0.79 -7.71
CA GLU A 142 -12.43 1.04 -6.45
C GLU A 142 -11.41 1.38 -5.36
N TYR A 143 -11.83 2.19 -4.41
CA TYR A 143 -11.04 2.52 -3.23
C TYR A 143 -11.80 2.09 -1.96
N SER A 144 -11.17 1.25 -1.13
CA SER A 144 -11.68 0.93 0.20
C SER A 144 -11.01 1.85 1.21
N THR A 145 -11.82 2.63 1.92
CA THR A 145 -11.33 3.52 2.99
C THR A 145 -10.89 2.72 4.22
N ASP A 146 -11.61 1.64 4.54
CA ASP A 146 -11.34 0.81 5.71
C ASP A 146 -10.03 0.03 5.55
N ASP A 147 -9.78 -0.51 4.35
CA ASP A 147 -8.58 -1.29 4.05
C ASP A 147 -7.42 -0.43 3.53
N ARG A 148 -7.69 0.84 3.20
CA ARG A 148 -6.75 1.78 2.57
C ARG A 148 -6.10 1.19 1.33
N GLU A 149 -6.93 0.72 0.40
CA GLU A 149 -6.48 0.05 -0.82
C GLU A 149 -7.20 0.56 -2.07
N ILE A 150 -6.47 0.53 -3.18
CA ILE A 150 -7.04 0.67 -4.52
C ILE A 150 -7.07 -0.71 -5.18
N ALA A 151 -8.23 -1.07 -5.75
CA ALA A 151 -8.39 -2.24 -6.59
C ALA A 151 -8.65 -1.81 -8.04
N ILE A 152 -7.84 -2.27 -8.99
CA ILE A 152 -8.03 -2.08 -10.44
C ILE A 152 -8.62 -3.36 -11.03
N PHE A 153 -9.71 -3.24 -11.76
CA PHE A 153 -10.39 -4.33 -12.46
C PHE A 153 -10.27 -4.13 -13.97
N ALA A 154 -10.10 -5.22 -14.71
CA ALA A 154 -10.13 -5.19 -16.18
C ALA A 154 -10.42 -6.56 -16.78
N TYR A 155 -10.86 -6.54 -18.04
CA TYR A 155 -10.89 -7.69 -18.94
C TYR A 155 -9.75 -7.54 -19.94
N ILE A 156 -8.97 -8.59 -20.12
CA ILE A 156 -7.80 -8.62 -21.00
C ILE A 156 -7.95 -9.82 -21.92
N ARG A 157 -7.86 -9.59 -23.23
CA ARG A 157 -7.83 -10.67 -24.21
C ARG A 157 -6.39 -11.00 -24.58
N LEU A 158 -5.93 -12.12 -24.08
CA LEU A 158 -4.63 -12.72 -24.42
C LEU A 158 -4.74 -13.59 -25.66
N LYS A 159 -3.60 -14.06 -26.17
CA LYS A 159 -3.59 -15.15 -27.13
C LYS A 159 -4.18 -16.41 -26.48
N GLU A 160 -5.00 -17.15 -27.20
CA GLU A 160 -5.57 -18.42 -26.74
C GLU A 160 -4.46 -19.36 -26.25
N ASN A 161 -4.76 -20.09 -25.18
CA ASN A 161 -3.84 -21.01 -24.50
C ASN A 161 -2.56 -20.36 -23.95
N THR A 162 -2.55 -19.05 -23.72
CA THR A 162 -1.48 -18.42 -22.93
C THR A 162 -1.43 -19.05 -21.54
N THR A 163 -0.27 -19.53 -21.11
CA THR A 163 -0.11 -20.15 -19.78
C THR A 163 0.63 -19.24 -18.81
N THR A 164 1.57 -18.43 -19.32
CA THR A 164 2.41 -17.53 -18.54
C THR A 164 2.37 -16.13 -19.13
N LEU A 165 2.37 -15.12 -18.28
CA LEU A 165 2.58 -13.73 -18.66
C LEU A 165 3.72 -13.11 -17.85
N ASN A 166 4.36 -12.08 -18.39
CA ASN A 166 5.22 -11.21 -17.60
C ASN A 166 4.38 -10.05 -17.07
N HIS A 167 4.57 -9.70 -15.81
CA HIS A 167 3.93 -8.54 -15.22
C HIS A 167 4.89 -7.65 -14.45
N VAL A 168 4.44 -6.43 -14.23
CA VAL A 168 5.11 -5.42 -13.41
C VAL A 168 4.02 -4.73 -12.60
N TRP A 169 4.33 -4.37 -11.35
CA TRP A 169 3.41 -3.60 -10.52
C TRP A 169 4.16 -2.47 -9.84
N GLN A 170 3.52 -1.32 -9.72
CA GLN A 170 4.15 -0.13 -9.17
C GLN A 170 3.14 0.72 -8.42
N ASP A 171 3.66 1.53 -7.52
CA ASP A 171 3.02 2.71 -6.95
C ASP A 171 3.97 3.89 -7.08
N GLY A 172 3.46 5.11 -6.97
CA GLY A 172 4.33 6.27 -6.96
C GLY A 172 3.63 7.57 -6.59
N PRO A 173 4.41 8.65 -6.42
CA PRO A 173 3.90 9.94 -6.02
C PRO A 173 3.20 10.66 -7.19
N MET A 174 2.34 11.60 -6.82
CA MET A 174 1.67 12.54 -7.73
C MET A 174 2.27 13.93 -7.58
N ASP A 175 2.34 14.69 -8.67
CA ASP A 175 2.64 16.13 -8.67
C ASP A 175 1.70 16.86 -9.65
N GLY A 176 1.14 18.00 -9.23
CA GLY A 176 0.21 18.77 -10.05
C GLY A 176 -0.97 17.97 -10.62
N GLY A 177 -1.46 16.96 -9.90
CA GLY A 177 -2.54 16.07 -10.34
C GLY A 177 -2.14 15.02 -11.38
N LYS A 178 -0.83 14.83 -11.62
CA LYS A 178 -0.29 13.87 -12.59
C LYS A 178 0.65 12.86 -11.92
N PRO A 179 0.69 11.61 -12.39
CA PRO A 179 1.71 10.65 -11.97
C PRO A 179 3.12 11.18 -12.26
N ILE A 180 4.01 11.05 -11.29
CA ILE A 180 5.45 11.26 -11.47
C ILE A 180 6.21 9.98 -11.16
N GLN A 181 7.52 10.01 -11.42
CA GLN A 181 8.42 8.86 -11.29
C GLN A 181 8.28 8.18 -9.91
N HIS A 182 8.10 6.86 -9.93
CA HIS A 182 8.15 6.02 -8.72
C HIS A 182 9.60 5.87 -8.21
N SER A 183 9.76 5.36 -6.98
CA SER A 183 11.09 5.02 -6.45
C SER A 183 11.81 4.05 -7.40
N THR A 184 13.09 4.30 -7.70
CA THR A 184 13.92 3.41 -8.54
C THR A 184 14.73 2.42 -7.70
N SER A 185 14.28 2.14 -6.48
CA SER A 185 14.98 1.30 -5.51
C SER A 185 14.01 0.41 -4.73
N GLY A 186 14.53 -0.45 -3.85
CA GLY A 186 13.70 -1.20 -2.90
C GLY A 186 12.65 -2.09 -3.56
N GLY A 187 11.41 -1.99 -3.08
CA GLY A 187 10.27 -2.76 -3.59
C GLY A 187 9.99 -2.47 -5.07
N ASN A 188 9.89 -1.20 -5.45
CA ASN A 188 9.59 -0.78 -6.82
C ASN A 188 10.58 -1.35 -7.85
N LEU A 189 11.88 -1.41 -7.54
CA LEU A 189 12.87 -2.03 -8.44
C LEU A 189 12.66 -3.54 -8.60
N LYS A 190 12.09 -4.21 -7.60
CA LYS A 190 11.91 -5.67 -7.56
C LYS A 190 10.49 -6.12 -7.96
N SER A 191 9.57 -5.19 -8.18
CA SER A 191 8.17 -5.45 -8.49
C SER A 191 7.93 -5.85 -9.95
N ALA A 192 8.60 -6.92 -10.38
CA ALA A 192 8.44 -7.53 -11.69
C ALA A 192 8.62 -9.04 -11.60
N GLY A 193 7.91 -9.78 -12.46
CA GLY A 193 7.95 -11.23 -12.46
C GLY A 193 7.13 -11.87 -13.56
N THR A 194 7.10 -13.19 -13.55
CA THR A 194 6.26 -14.02 -14.40
C THR A 194 5.17 -14.68 -13.58
N LEU A 195 3.97 -14.75 -14.14
CA LEU A 195 2.81 -15.41 -13.53
C LEU A 195 2.32 -16.53 -14.43
N ASN A 196 2.22 -17.74 -13.89
CA ASN A 196 1.50 -18.84 -14.52
C ASN A 196 0.00 -18.72 -14.19
N LEU A 197 -0.83 -18.49 -15.19
CA LEU A 197 -2.27 -18.25 -15.06
C LEU A 197 -3.06 -19.49 -14.63
N LEU A 198 -2.52 -20.69 -14.82
CA LEU A 198 -3.20 -21.95 -14.51
C LEU A 198 -2.86 -22.46 -13.11
N SER A 199 -1.58 -22.36 -12.71
CA SER A 199 -1.13 -22.84 -11.40
C SER A 199 -1.09 -21.75 -10.33
N GLY A 200 -1.17 -20.47 -10.74
CA GLY A 200 -0.97 -19.32 -9.87
C GLY A 200 0.46 -19.17 -9.33
N GLN A 201 1.41 -19.96 -9.85
CA GLN A 201 2.81 -19.79 -9.50
C GLN A 201 3.33 -18.46 -10.04
N SER A 202 3.87 -17.65 -9.15
CA SER A 202 4.56 -16.40 -9.47
C SER A 202 6.06 -16.57 -9.20
N ALA A 203 6.88 -16.16 -10.16
CA ALA A 203 8.34 -16.13 -10.05
C ALA A 203 8.83 -14.70 -10.34
N GLY A 204 9.42 -14.04 -9.35
CA GLY A 204 9.90 -12.67 -9.46
C GLY A 204 10.70 -12.24 -8.22
N GLY A 205 11.76 -11.46 -8.44
CA GLY A 205 12.72 -11.02 -7.41
C GLY A 205 14.13 -11.53 -7.68
N GLY A 206 14.90 -10.81 -8.51
CA GLY A 206 16.28 -11.18 -8.86
C GLY A 206 17.22 -9.98 -8.86
N GLY A 207 17.91 -9.76 -7.75
CA GLY A 207 19.13 -8.97 -7.67
C GLY A 207 20.19 -9.75 -6.89
N GLY A 208 21.02 -10.51 -7.62
CA GLY A 208 22.31 -11.09 -7.23
C GLY A 208 22.42 -11.84 -5.90
N GLY A 209 22.52 -13.17 -5.96
CA GLY A 209 23.04 -14.02 -4.87
C GLY A 209 22.35 -15.38 -4.82
N GLY A 210 23.05 -16.45 -5.18
CA GLY A 210 22.50 -17.80 -5.21
C GLY A 210 22.12 -18.35 -3.83
N GLY A 211 21.17 -19.30 -3.83
CA GLY A 211 20.90 -20.16 -2.67
C GLY A 211 19.44 -20.55 -2.47
N ASP A 212 19.16 -21.80 -2.82
CA ASP A 212 18.10 -22.69 -2.31
C ASP A 212 16.62 -22.47 -2.66
N ASP A 213 16.14 -23.42 -3.47
CA ASP A 213 14.75 -23.89 -3.59
C ASP A 213 14.15 -24.27 -2.23
N ARG A 214 13.63 -23.28 -1.51
CA ARG A 214 12.68 -23.48 -0.43
C ARG A 214 11.64 -22.38 -0.44
N ILE A 215 10.74 -22.42 -1.43
CA ILE A 215 9.35 -21.97 -1.24
C ILE A 215 8.72 -22.90 -0.19
N LYS A 216 9.10 -22.70 1.07
CA LYS A 216 8.43 -23.29 2.22
C LYS A 216 7.16 -22.51 2.41
N LYS A 217 6.04 -23.14 2.04
CA LYS A 217 4.74 -22.90 2.68
C LYS A 217 4.97 -22.70 4.18
N ARG A 218 4.67 -21.50 4.68
CA ARG A 218 4.46 -21.28 6.12
C ARG A 218 3.19 -20.44 6.29
N ASN A 219 2.07 -21.16 6.43
CA ASN A 219 0.98 -20.70 7.28
C ASN A 219 1.39 -20.99 8.71
N VAL A 220 1.85 -19.97 9.43
CA VAL A 220 1.90 -19.97 10.90
C VAL A 220 1.49 -18.58 11.33
N GLY A 221 0.29 -18.45 11.89
CA GLY A 221 -0.11 -17.24 12.58
C GLY A 221 0.74 -17.07 13.84
N THR A 222 1.25 -15.87 14.09
CA THR A 222 1.78 -15.53 15.41
C THR A 222 1.62 -14.04 15.71
N ARG A 223 0.72 -13.79 16.66
CA ARG A 223 0.69 -12.80 17.76
C ARG A 223 1.01 -11.32 17.47
N ASN A 224 0.02 -10.50 17.78
CA ASN A 224 0.10 -9.04 17.96
C ASN A 224 1.22 -8.67 18.95
N ALA A 225 2.09 -7.74 18.54
CA ALA A 225 2.99 -7.03 19.44
C ALA A 225 2.35 -5.69 19.81
N ALA A 226 1.98 -5.50 21.08
CA ALA A 226 1.58 -4.20 21.61
C ALA A 226 2.83 -3.44 22.05
N GLY A 227 3.21 -2.40 21.31
CA GLY A 227 4.27 -1.47 21.70
C GLY A 227 3.69 -0.28 22.46
N LEU A 228 4.29 0.10 23.60
CA LEU A 228 3.96 1.32 24.34
C LEU A 228 4.64 2.52 23.65
N CYS A 229 3.88 3.52 23.20
CA CYS A 229 4.42 4.81 22.79
C CYS A 229 4.52 5.74 24.01
N PHE A 230 5.73 6.20 24.33
CA PHE A 230 5.93 7.32 25.23
C PHE A 230 5.82 8.63 24.43
N PHE A 231 4.75 9.39 24.64
CA PHE A 231 4.73 10.80 24.21
C PHE A 231 5.60 11.60 25.19
N GLY A 232 6.84 11.86 24.79
CA GLY A 232 7.67 12.87 25.43
C GLY A 232 7.11 14.26 25.13
N TYR A 233 6.17 14.74 25.95
CA TYR A 233 5.89 16.17 25.99
C TYR A 233 7.06 16.85 26.69
N GLY A 234 7.94 17.46 25.90
CA GLY A 234 8.98 18.35 26.38
C GLY A 234 8.35 19.55 27.08
N PHE A 235 8.27 19.49 28.41
CA PHE A 235 7.98 20.64 29.25
C PHE A 235 9.31 21.37 29.49
N LEU A 236 9.63 22.32 28.61
CA LEU A 236 10.72 23.28 28.83
C LEU A 236 10.34 24.18 30.01
N LEU A 237 10.77 23.82 31.22
CA LEU A 237 10.87 24.79 32.31
C LEU A 237 12.04 25.72 32.02
N VAL A 238 11.71 26.99 31.77
CA VAL A 238 12.63 28.11 31.71
C VAL A 238 13.34 28.23 33.06
N PHE A 239 14.59 27.79 33.14
CA PHE A 239 15.48 28.16 34.24
C PHE A 239 15.88 29.63 34.05
N SER A 240 15.36 30.52 34.89
CA SER A 240 15.99 31.82 35.14
C SER A 240 16.72 31.77 36.47
N PHE A 241 18.03 31.58 36.41
CA PHE A 241 18.94 32.00 37.47
C PHE A 241 19.16 33.51 37.35
N LEU A 242 18.91 34.25 38.42
CA LEU A 242 19.60 35.52 38.67
C LEU A 242 19.94 35.58 40.16
N VAL A 243 21.22 35.33 40.42
CA VAL A 243 21.94 35.74 41.62
C VAL A 243 22.11 37.27 41.55
N GLY A 244 21.82 37.96 42.64
CA GLY A 244 22.05 39.40 42.76
C GLY A 244 22.12 39.81 44.22
N THR A 245 23.34 39.90 44.72
CA THR A 245 23.80 40.33 46.04
C THR A 245 23.33 41.73 46.45
N SER A 246 22.87 41.87 47.70
CA SER A 246 23.40 42.79 48.74
C SER A 246 22.58 42.64 50.01
#